data_AF-A0A496RN53-F1
#
_entry.id   AF-A0A496RN53-F1
#
_cell.length_a   1.000
_cell.length_b   1.000
_cell.length_c   1.000
_cell.angle_alpha   90.00
_cell.angle_beta   90.00
_cell.angle_gamma   90.00
#
_symmetry.space_group_name_H-M   'P 1'
#
loop_
_entity.id
_entity.type
_entity.pdbx_description
1 polymer ?
#
loop_
_entity_poly.entity_id
_entity_poly.type
_entity_poly.pdbx_seq_one_letter_code
_entity_poly.pdbx_strand_id
1 'polypeptide(L)'
;MCAIGSILIAASLIDKGFSPGADLVFLIASPATNTITLSFVQAKLGRKSFYLYVTSIIVIAILLGLLFNFLWFTLGSNPQLIKGGAQTLPFSFKLISGIILFGVIILSFFEKECLFYNY
;
A
#
# COMPACT_ATOMS: atom_id res chain seq x y z
N MET A 1 -5.51 -8.13 -8.10
CA MET A 1 -6.15 -8.35 -6.79
C MET A 1 -6.67 -7.02 -6.23
N CYS A 2 -7.65 -7.01 -5.32
CA CYS A 2 -8.11 -5.76 -4.69
C CYS A 2 -7.11 -5.33 -3.60
N ALA A 3 -6.75 -4.05 -3.56
CA ALA A 3 -5.75 -3.49 -2.66
C ALA A 3 -6.00 -3.87 -1.18
N ILE A 4 -7.27 -3.88 -0.76
CA ILE A 4 -7.69 -4.20 0.61
C ILE A 4 -7.31 -5.64 1.00
N GLY A 5 -7.55 -6.60 0.11
CA GLY A 5 -7.15 -8.00 0.37
C GLY A 5 -5.65 -8.11 0.53
N SER A 6 -4.89 -7.47 -0.36
CA SER A 6 -3.42 -7.54 -0.35
C SER A 6 -2.82 -7.00 0.96
N ILE A 7 -3.43 -5.97 1.56
CA ILE A 7 -3.02 -5.39 2.85
C ILE A 7 -3.27 -6.38 4.01
N LEU A 8 -4.38 -7.12 4.02
CA LEU A 8 -4.67 -8.11 5.05
C LEU A 8 -3.71 -9.30 5.00
N ILE A 9 -3.41 -9.78 3.78
CA ILE A 9 -2.40 -10.82 3.59
C ILE A 9 -1.05 -10.31 4.10
N ALA A 10 -0.64 -9.12 3.69
CA ALA A 10 0.61 -8.47 4.09
C ALA A 10 0.79 -8.40 5.62
N ALA A 11 -0.22 -7.90 6.33
CA ALA A 11 -0.22 -7.83 7.80
C ALA A 11 -0.01 -9.20 8.47
N SER A 12 -0.69 -10.24 7.96
CA SER A 12 -0.55 -11.60 8.49
C SER A 12 0.82 -12.23 8.21
N LEU A 13 1.53 -11.80 7.16
CA LEU A 13 2.88 -12.26 6.84
C LEU A 13 3.90 -11.64 7.80
N ILE A 14 3.76 -10.35 8.11
CA ILE A 14 4.60 -9.66 9.10
C ILE A 14 4.45 -10.31 10.48
N ASP A 15 3.22 -10.64 10.89
CA ASP A 15 2.97 -11.34 12.17
C ASP A 15 3.60 -12.73 12.22
N LYS A 16 3.80 -13.37 11.07
CA LYS A 16 4.53 -14.65 10.94
C LYS A 16 6.05 -14.50 10.89
N GLY A 17 6.58 -13.28 10.97
CA GLY A 17 8.01 -13.01 10.99
C GLY A 17 8.67 -12.92 9.62
N PHE A 18 7.90 -12.68 8.54
CA PHE A 18 8.50 -12.30 7.26
C PHE A 18 9.23 -10.96 7.38
N SER A 19 10.30 -10.79 6.60
CA SER A 19 11.00 -9.50 6.53
C SER A 19 10.07 -8.42 5.97
N PRO A 20 10.06 -7.21 6.54
CA PRO A 20 9.23 -6.10 6.05
C PRO A 20 9.55 -5.71 4.60
N GLY A 21 10.77 -5.97 4.12
CA GLY A 21 11.11 -5.77 2.71
C GLY A 21 10.37 -6.72 1.78
N ALA A 22 10.12 -7.97 2.20
CA ALA A 22 9.35 -8.94 1.42
C ALA A 22 7.86 -8.57 1.36
N ASP A 23 7.34 -8.00 2.45
CA ASP A 23 5.97 -7.52 2.48
C ASP A 23 5.76 -6.29 1.57
N LEU A 24 6.71 -5.35 1.58
CA LEU A 24 6.72 -4.20 0.67
C LEU A 24 6.70 -4.64 -0.80
N VAL A 25 7.51 -5.65 -1.15
CA VAL A 25 7.54 -6.24 -2.50
C VAL A 25 6.16 -6.81 -2.88
N PHE A 26 5.51 -7.53 -1.97
CA PHE A 26 4.18 -8.10 -2.19
C PHE A 26 3.10 -7.01 -2.38
N LEU A 27 3.15 -5.96 -1.57
CA LEU A 27 2.27 -4.79 -1.65
C LEU A 27 2.45 -4.00 -2.95
N ILE A 28 3.65 -3.94 -3.51
CA ILE A 28 3.91 -3.27 -4.81
C ILE A 28 3.47 -4.17 -5.98
N ALA A 29 3.72 -5.48 -5.88
CA ALA A 29 3.40 -6.42 -6.95
C ALA A 29 1.89 -6.56 -7.16
N SER A 30 1.10 -6.59 -6.08
CA SER A 30 -0.34 -6.85 -6.13
C SER A 30 -1.18 -5.81 -6.91
N PRO A 31 -0.96 -4.48 -6.76
CA PRO A 31 -1.61 -3.44 -7.58
C PRO A 31 -1.02 -3.33 -8.99
N ALA A 32 0.30 -3.52 -9.14
CA ALA A 32 0.96 -3.44 -10.43
C ALA A 32 0.53 -4.57 -11.37
N THR A 33 0.18 -5.73 -10.81
CA THR A 33 -0.24 -6.93 -11.56
C THR A 33 -1.77 -7.03 -11.66
N ASN A 34 -2.43 -5.92 -11.96
CA ASN A 34 -3.86 -5.97 -12.27
C ASN A 34 -4.06 -6.58 -13.66
N THR A 35 -4.75 -7.72 -13.72
CA THR A 35 -5.03 -8.49 -14.95
C THR A 35 -5.61 -7.65 -16.07
N ILE A 36 -6.42 -6.63 -15.74
CA ILE A 36 -7.01 -5.71 -16.72
C ILE A 36 -5.93 -4.85 -17.36
N THR A 37 -5.07 -4.22 -16.55
CA THR A 37 -3.98 -3.36 -17.02
C THR A 37 -2.93 -4.17 -17.79
N LEU A 38 -2.55 -5.35 -17.28
CA LEU A 38 -1.61 -6.24 -17.96
C LEU A 38 -2.13 -6.70 -19.32
N SER A 39 -3.41 -7.06 -19.42
CA SER A 39 -4.02 -7.48 -20.68
C SER A 39 -4.04 -6.34 -21.70
N PHE A 40 -4.31 -5.12 -21.24
CA PHE A 40 -4.29 -3.92 -22.09
C PHE A 40 -2.87 -3.60 -22.59
N VAL A 41 -1.87 -3.68 -21.71
CA VAL A 41 -0.45 -3.49 -22.06
C VAL A 41 0.01 -4.58 -23.04
N GLN A 42 -0.36 -5.84 -22.80
CA GLN A 42 -0.03 -6.95 -23.69
C GLN A 42 -0.65 -6.76 -25.09
N ALA A 43 -1.91 -6.30 -25.16
CA ALA A 43 -2.61 -6.05 -26.41
C ALA A 43 -2.03 -4.86 -27.20
N LYS A 44 -1.55 -3.82 -26.51
CA LYS A 44 -1.03 -2.59 -27.13
C LYS A 44 0.46 -2.62 -27.47
N LEU A 45 1.30 -3.21 -26.62
CA LEU A 45 2.77 -3.18 -26.76
C LEU A 45 3.37 -4.48 -27.32
N GLY A 46 2.57 -5.55 -27.45
CA GLY A 46 3.03 -6.85 -27.93
C GLY A 46 3.81 -7.67 -26.89
N ARG A 47 4.05 -8.95 -27.18
CA ARG A 47 4.61 -9.93 -26.24
C ARG A 47 6.00 -9.55 -25.71
N LYS A 48 6.90 -9.03 -26.55
CA LYS A 48 8.29 -8.72 -26.14
C LYS A 48 8.36 -7.60 -25.11
N SER A 49 7.67 -6.49 -25.37
CA SER A 49 7.62 -5.34 -24.46
C SER A 49 6.87 -5.65 -23.17
N PHE A 50 5.86 -6.52 -23.22
CA PHE A 50 5.17 -7.02 -22.03
C PHE A 50 6.12 -7.74 -21.06
N TYR A 51 6.97 -8.65 -21.57
CA TYR A 51 7.95 -9.32 -20.74
C TYR A 51 8.91 -8.33 -20.08
N LEU A 52 9.40 -7.36 -20.85
CA LEU A 52 10.31 -6.33 -20.35
C LEU A 52 9.67 -5.46 -19.27
N TYR A 53 8.38 -5.13 -19.43
CA TYR A 53 7.58 -4.42 -18.43
C TYR A 53 7.47 -5.20 -17.12
N VAL A 54 7.07 -6.47 -17.18
CA VAL A 54 6.93 -7.32 -16.00
C VAL A 54 8.27 -7.55 -15.32
N THR A 55 9.33 -7.83 -16.08
CA THR A 55 10.67 -8.01 -15.50
C THR A 55 11.18 -6.73 -14.83
N SER A 56 10.92 -5.55 -15.40
CA SER A 56 11.32 -4.29 -14.77
C SER A 56 10.61 -4.08 -13.44
N ILE A 57 9.31 -4.38 -13.34
CA ILE A 57 8.56 -4.28 -12.08
C ILE A 57 9.16 -5.23 -11.03
N ILE A 58 9.44 -6.47 -11.41
CA ILE A 58 10.05 -7.47 -10.50
C ILE A 58 11.42 -6.99 -10.02
N VAL A 59 12.27 -6.50 -10.92
CA VAL A 59 13.61 -6.00 -10.58
C VAL A 59 13.50 -4.82 -9.61
N ILE A 60 12.67 -3.82 -9.91
CA ILE A 60 12.49 -2.64 -9.05
C ILE A 60 11.95 -3.04 -7.67
N ALA A 61 10.96 -3.93 -7.63
CA ALA A 61 10.37 -4.37 -6.37
C ALA A 61 11.42 -5.10 -5.51
N ILE A 62 12.19 -6.02 -6.08
CA ILE A 62 13.27 -6.72 -5.38
C ILE A 62 14.34 -5.73 -4.92
N LEU A 63 14.78 -4.81 -5.78
CA LEU A 63 15.81 -3.82 -5.46
C LEU A 63 15.37 -2.96 -4.26
N LEU A 64 14.12 -2.50 -4.28
CA LEU A 64 13.54 -1.68 -3.23
C LEU A 64 13.32 -2.48 -1.94
N GLY A 65 12.88 -3.73 -2.03
CA GLY A 65 12.74 -4.62 -0.88
C GLY A 65 14.08 -4.94 -0.21
N LEU A 66 15.14 -5.16 -1.01
CA LEU A 66 16.50 -5.36 -0.50
C LEU A 66 17.04 -4.09 0.16
N LEU A 67 16.85 -2.94 -0.49
CA LEU A 67 17.24 -1.65 0.05
C LEU A 67 16.52 -1.37 1.36
N PHE A 68 15.22 -1.65 1.43
CA PHE A 68 14.43 -1.50 2.65
C PHE A 68 14.91 -2.45 3.75
N ASN A 69 15.25 -3.70 3.41
CA ASN A 69 15.81 -4.66 4.36
C ASN A 69 17.20 -4.22 4.87
N PHE A 70 18.02 -3.61 4.02
CA PHE A 70 19.32 -3.06 4.42
C PHE A 70 19.16 -1.84 5.33
N LEU A 71 18.23 -0.95 4.99
CA LEU A 71 17.86 0.20 5.81
C LEU A 71 17.35 -0.27 7.18
N TRP A 72 16.51 -1.31 7.19
CA TRP A 72 15.97 -1.94 8.39
C TRP A 72 17.08 -2.48 9.31
N PHE A 73 18.06 -3.19 8.74
CA PHE A 73 19.21 -3.69 9.49
C PHE A 73 20.08 -2.54 10.04
N THR A 74 20.24 -1.47 9.26
CA THR A 74 21.08 -0.30 9.61
C THR A 74 20.46 0.57 10.69
N LEU A 75 19.12 0.75 10.71
CA LEU A 75 18.41 1.52 11.73
C LEU A 75 18.35 0.81 13.10
N GLY A 76 18.94 -0.39 13.21
CA GLY A 76 18.84 -1.26 14.37
C GLY A 76 17.45 -1.88 14.43
N SER A 77 17.38 -3.16 14.81
CA SER A 77 16.19 -4.00 14.93
C SER A 77 15.13 -3.50 15.95
N ASN A 78 14.98 -2.20 16.12
CA ASN A 78 13.95 -1.52 16.90
C ASN A 78 12.59 -1.86 16.29
N PRO A 79 11.81 -2.78 16.89
CA PRO A 79 10.52 -3.21 16.37
C PRO A 79 9.48 -2.09 16.36
N GLN A 80 9.83 -0.93 16.91
CA GLN A 80 9.02 0.29 16.98
C GLN A 80 8.76 0.97 15.63
N LEU A 81 9.57 0.68 14.61
CA LEU A 81 9.41 1.32 13.30
C LEU A 81 8.28 0.68 12.45
N ILE A 82 7.99 -0.61 12.63
CA ILE A 82 6.87 -1.30 11.95
C ILE A 82 5.65 -1.41 12.86
N LYS A 83 5.85 -1.57 14.17
CA LYS A 83 4.77 -1.40 15.16
C LYS A 83 4.54 0.10 15.34
N GLY A 84 4.05 0.75 14.29
CA GLY A 84 3.91 2.21 14.21
C GLY A 84 3.39 2.76 15.52
N GLY A 85 4.25 3.46 16.26
CA GLY A 85 3.89 4.34 17.37
C GLY A 85 2.76 3.87 18.28
N ALA A 86 2.61 2.58 18.57
CA ALA A 86 1.68 2.12 19.60
C ALA A 86 2.30 2.29 21.01
N GLN A 87 3.41 3.01 21.12
CA GLN A 87 3.70 3.76 22.33
C GLN A 87 2.71 4.92 22.39
N THR A 88 1.52 4.63 22.91
CA THR A 88 0.67 5.60 23.62
C THR A 88 0.74 7.02 23.03
N LEU A 89 0.32 7.21 21.77
CA LEU A 89 0.00 8.56 21.32
C LEU A 89 -0.98 9.15 22.35
N PRO A 90 -0.73 10.36 22.89
CA PRO A 90 -1.61 10.96 23.87
C PRO A 90 -3.03 10.97 23.31
N PHE A 91 -3.98 10.49 24.12
CA PHE A 91 -5.38 10.29 23.76
C PHE A 91 -5.99 11.46 22.97
N SER A 92 -5.56 12.68 23.30
CA SER A 92 -5.95 13.93 22.63
C SER A 92 -5.70 13.94 21.12
N PHE A 93 -4.54 13.49 20.64
CA PHE A 93 -4.21 13.52 19.20
C PHE A 93 -5.05 12.52 18.39
N LYS A 94 -5.35 11.36 18.97
CA LYS A 94 -6.22 10.35 18.34
C LYS A 94 -7.65 10.87 18.20
N LEU A 95 -8.14 11.57 19.21
CA LEU A 95 -9.50 12.12 19.26
C LEU A 95 -9.67 13.27 18.25
N ILE A 96 -8.67 14.15 18.16
CA ILE A 96 -8.66 15.26 17.21
C ILE A 96 -8.67 14.75 15.76
N SER A 97 -7.79 13.80 15.41
CA SER A 97 -7.77 13.21 14.06
C SER A 97 -9.09 12.50 13.71
N GLY A 98 -9.69 11.78 14.66
CA GLY A 98 -10.97 11.11 14.48
C GLY A 98 -12.13 12.09 14.23
N ILE A 99 -12.22 13.18 15.00
CA ILE A 99 -13.23 14.22 14.82
C ILE A 99 -13.08 14.92 13.46
N ILE A 100 -11.85 15.26 13.08
CA ILE A 100 -11.58 15.90 11.80
C ILE A 100 -12.00 14.99 10.64
N LEU A 101 -11.61 13.71 10.68
CA LEU A 101 -11.97 12.76 9.63
C LEU A 101 -13.49 12.55 9.55
N PHE A 102 -14.14 12.41 10.70
CA PHE A 102 -15.60 12.27 10.77
C PHE A 102 -16.32 13.50 10.22
N GLY A 103 -15.82 14.70 10.54
CA GLY A 103 -16.33 15.96 9.99
C GLY A 103 -16.15 16.04 8.47
N VAL A 104 -14.99 15.64 7.94
CA VAL A 104 -14.74 15.61 6.48
C VAL A 104 -15.64 14.60 5.78
N ILE A 105 -15.88 13.43 6.37
CA ILE A 105 -16.80 12.43 5.81
C ILE A 105 -18.23 12.97 5.77
N ILE A 106 -18.69 13.63 6.84
CA ILE A 106 -20.03 14.26 6.88
C ILE A 106 -20.14 15.37 5.85
N LEU A 107 -19.15 16.26 5.75
CA LEU A 107 -19.13 17.33 4.75
C LEU A 107 -19.11 16.78 3.32
N SER A 108 -18.35 15.70 3.08
CA SER A 108 -18.33 15.02 1.78
C SER A 108 -19.69 14.40 1.45
N PHE A 109 -20.38 13.81 2.43
CA PHE A 109 -21.72 13.25 2.21
C PHE A 109 -22.75 14.34 1.87
N PHE A 110 -22.70 15.48 2.57
CA PHE A 110 -23.54 16.65 2.28
C PHE A 110 -23.24 17.28 0.90
N GLU A 111 -21.98 17.32 0.48
CA GLU A 111 -21.61 17.81 -0.85
C GLU A 111 -22.11 16.87 -1.97
N LYS A 112 -22.11 15.55 -1.72
CA LYS A 112 -22.65 14.57 -2.67
C LYS A 112 -24.17 14.69 -2.84
N GLU A 113 -24.92 15.05 -1.81
CA GLU A 113 -26.37 15.32 -1.94
C GLU A 113 -26.65 16.64 -2.67
N CYS A 114 -25.87 17.70 -2.46
CA CYS A 114 -26.04 18.97 -3.20
C CYS A 114 -25.66 18.87 -4.69
N LEU A 115 -24.67 18.04 -5.06
CA LEU A 115 -24.31 17.84 -6.48
C LEU A 115 -25.27 16.92 -7.25
N PHE A 116 -26.10 16.13 -6.58
CA PHE A 116 -27.12 15.28 -7.23
C PHE A 116 -28.46 15.99 -7.48
N TYR A 117 -28.68 17.17 -6.89
CA TYR A 117 -29.92 17.96 -7.08
C TYR A 117 -29.81 19.01 -8.21
N ASN A 118 -28.65 19.12 -8.87
CA ASN A 118 -28.42 20.07 -9.96
C ASN A 118 -28.04 19.39 -11.29
N TYR A 119 -28.64 18.22 -11.56
CA TYR A 119 -28.75 17.61 -12.88
C TYR A 119 -30.11 16.91 -13.03
#